data_AF-A0A349LI86-F1
#
_entry.id   AF-A0A349LI86-F1
#
_cell.length_a   1.000
_cell.length_b   1.000
_cell.length_c   1.000
_cell.angle_alpha   90.00
_cell.angle_beta   90.00
_cell.angle_gamma   90.00
#
_symmetry.space_group_name_H-M   'P 1'
#
loop_
_entity.id
_entity.type
_entity.pdbx_description
1 polymer ?
#
loop_
_entity_poly.entity_id
_entity_poly.type
_entity_poly.pdbx_seq_one_letter_code
_entity_poly.pdbx_strand_id
1 'polypeptide(L)'
;DHLGIEVPIQGVAGDQQAALFGQGCWTAGFAKNTYGTGAFLLLHTGDTPVRSKHGLLTTAACDASGGLAYALEGSVFIAGAAIQWLRD
;
A
#
# COMPACT_ATOMS: atom_id res chain seq x y z
N ASP A 1 18.94 -3.09 -25.28
CA ASP A 1 20.30 -2.53 -25.17
C ASP A 1 20.73 -2.06 -23.78
N HIS A 2 19.87 -1.97 -22.75
CA HIS A 2 20.25 -1.39 -21.46
C HIS A 2 20.77 -2.36 -20.37
N LEU A 3 20.50 -3.67 -20.45
CA LEU A 3 20.84 -4.63 -19.39
C LEU A 3 21.73 -5.81 -19.84
N GLY A 4 22.00 -5.97 -21.14
CA GLY A 4 22.85 -7.05 -21.68
C GLY A 4 22.30 -8.48 -21.57
N ILE A 5 21.19 -8.68 -20.86
CA ILE A 5 20.47 -9.95 -20.70
C ILE A 5 18.95 -9.71 -20.69
N GLU A 6 18.17 -10.76 -20.94
CA GLU A 6 16.71 -10.73 -20.75
C GLU A 6 16.37 -11.01 -19.28
N VAL A 7 15.79 -10.02 -18.59
CA VAL A 7 15.34 -10.15 -17.19
C VAL A 7 13.82 -10.20 -17.15
N PRO A 8 13.20 -11.24 -16.59
CA PRO A 8 11.74 -11.34 -16.53
C PRO A 8 11.17 -10.34 -15.51
N ILE A 9 10.08 -9.67 -15.89
CA ILE A 9 9.29 -8.82 -14.99
C ILE A 9 8.21 -9.69 -14.35
N GLN A 10 8.32 -9.94 -13.04
CA GLN A 10 7.42 -10.84 -12.31
C GLN A 10 6.60 -10.18 -11.20
N GLY A 11 6.72 -8.86 -11.01
CA GLY A 11 6.02 -8.15 -9.95
C GLY A 11 5.79 -6.69 -10.29
N VAL A 12 4.56 -6.24 -10.10
CA VAL A 12 4.14 -4.84 -10.21
C VAL A 12 3.10 -4.60 -9.14
N ALA A 13 3.27 -3.54 -8.36
CA ALA A 13 2.31 -3.12 -7.35
C ALA A 13 2.35 -1.61 -7.17
N GLY A 14 1.25 -1.03 -6.68
CA GLY A 14 1.27 0.32 -6.12
C GLY A 14 2.22 0.40 -4.93
N ASP A 15 2.86 1.55 -4.72
CA ASP A 15 3.86 1.73 -3.66
C ASP A 15 3.31 1.41 -2.26
N GLN A 16 2.08 1.82 -1.97
CA GLN A 16 1.45 1.58 -0.68
C GLN A 16 1.06 0.13 -0.45
N GLN A 17 0.58 -0.56 -1.50
CA GLN A 17 0.30 -2.00 -1.50
C GLN A 17 1.60 -2.81 -1.41
N ALA A 18 2.66 -2.39 -2.10
CA ALA A 18 3.98 -3.00 -2.00
C ALA A 18 4.53 -2.87 -0.57
N ALA A 19 4.36 -1.71 0.07
CA ALA A 19 4.74 -1.52 1.47
C ALA A 19 3.90 -2.37 2.43
N LEU A 20 2.59 -2.55 2.17
CA LEU A 20 1.74 -3.48 2.94
C LEU A 20 2.27 -4.92 2.85
N PHE A 21 2.57 -5.38 1.64
CA PHE A 21 3.13 -6.71 1.41
C PHE A 21 4.52 -6.87 2.05
N GLY A 22 5.41 -5.90 1.88
CA GLY A 22 6.77 -5.92 2.43
C GLY A 22 6.83 -5.88 3.96
N GLN A 23 5.77 -5.40 4.61
CA GLN A 23 5.60 -5.46 6.08
C GLN A 23 5.01 -6.79 6.57
N GLY A 24 4.80 -7.77 5.68
CA GLY A 24 4.23 -9.07 6.05
C GLY A 24 2.72 -9.01 6.34
N CYS A 25 2.02 -7.96 5.94
CA CYS A 25 0.58 -7.80 6.17
C CYS A 25 -0.24 -8.59 5.14
N TRP A 26 -0.15 -9.91 5.18
CA TRP A 26 -0.78 -10.83 4.21
C TRP A 26 -2.12 -11.40 4.67
N THR A 27 -2.54 -11.09 5.91
CA THR A 27 -3.72 -11.67 6.55
C THR A 27 -4.64 -10.55 7.04
N ALA A 28 -5.94 -10.79 6.99
CA ALA A 28 -6.94 -9.83 7.48
C ALA A 28 -6.64 -9.37 8.92
N GLY A 29 -6.77 -8.07 9.16
CA GLY A 29 -6.49 -7.46 10.47
C GLY A 29 -5.07 -6.88 10.61
N PHE A 30 -4.13 -7.25 9.72
CA PHE A 30 -2.78 -6.69 9.73
C PHE A 30 -2.76 -5.35 8.98
N ALA A 31 -2.06 -4.38 9.55
CA ALA A 31 -2.00 -3.03 9.02
C ALA A 31 -0.60 -2.44 9.12
N LYS A 32 -0.35 -1.44 8.27
CA LYS A 32 0.82 -0.57 8.34
C LYS A 32 0.43 0.87 8.10
N ASN A 33 1.33 1.80 8.42
CA ASN A 33 1.26 3.18 7.97
C ASN A 33 2.61 3.61 7.39
N THR A 34 2.63 4.15 6.17
CA THR A 34 3.87 4.66 5.55
C THR A 34 3.90 6.18 5.67
N TYR A 35 4.98 6.72 6.24
CA TYR A 35 5.17 8.17 6.43
C TYR A 35 6.19 8.70 5.41
N GLY A 36 5.70 9.42 4.39
CA GLY A 36 6.50 10.11 3.38
C GLY A 36 6.00 11.54 3.18
N THR A 37 5.96 12.02 1.93
CA THR A 37 5.33 13.32 1.59
C THR A 37 3.90 13.40 2.12
N GLY A 38 3.11 12.35 1.88
CA GLY A 38 1.85 12.04 2.57
C GLY A 38 2.00 10.85 3.53
N ALA A 39 0.93 10.48 4.22
CA ALA A 39 0.85 9.28 5.05
C ALA A 39 -0.31 8.39 4.61
N PHE A 40 -0.05 7.09 4.46
CA PHE A 40 -1.01 6.12 3.93
C PHE A 40 -1.11 4.91 4.83
N LEU A 41 -2.25 4.81 5.51
CA LEU A 41 -2.60 3.68 6.36
C LEU A 41 -3.34 2.64 5.53
N LEU A 42 -2.85 1.40 5.54
CA LEU A 42 -3.50 0.28 4.86
C LEU A 42 -3.74 -0.84 5.87
N LEU A 43 -4.95 -1.39 5.86
CA LEU A 43 -5.38 -2.54 6.65
C LEU A 43 -5.82 -3.64 5.69
N HIS A 44 -5.15 -4.78 5.73
CA HIS A 44 -5.53 -5.95 4.94
C HIS A 44 -6.90 -6.49 5.42
N THR A 45 -7.81 -6.78 4.50
CA THR A 45 -9.17 -7.27 4.79
C THR A 45 -9.44 -8.68 4.28
N GLY A 46 -8.44 -9.34 3.70
CA GLY A 46 -8.57 -10.72 3.20
C GLY A 46 -9.18 -10.77 1.81
N ASP A 47 -9.91 -11.85 1.52
CA ASP A 47 -10.55 -12.14 0.24
C ASP A 47 -11.85 -11.35 -0.01
N THR A 48 -12.35 -10.66 1.02
CA THR A 48 -13.63 -9.96 0.98
C THR A 48 -13.41 -8.44 1.00
N PRO A 49 -13.91 -7.70 0.00
CA PRO A 49 -13.80 -6.25 0.00
C PRO A 49 -14.72 -5.65 1.06
N VAL A 50 -14.17 -4.77 1.91
CA VAL A 50 -14.94 -4.06 2.93
C VAL A 50 -15.25 -2.65 2.45
N ARG A 51 -16.52 -2.32 2.22
CA ARG A 51 -16.95 -0.96 1.85
C ARG A 51 -17.04 -0.07 3.08
N SER A 52 -16.26 1.00 3.12
CA SER A 52 -16.29 1.95 4.23
C SER A 52 -17.53 2.84 4.21
N LYS A 53 -18.04 3.15 5.42
CA LYS A 53 -19.03 4.21 5.67
C LYS A 53 -18.42 5.44 6.34
N HIS A 54 -17.10 5.45 6.54
CA HIS A 54 -16.37 6.45 7.32
C HIS A 54 -15.20 7.07 6.53
N GLY A 55 -15.36 7.19 5.20
CA GLY A 55 -14.40 7.91 4.36
C GLY A 55 -13.11 7.18 4.02
N LEU A 56 -13.01 5.87 4.30
CA LEU A 56 -11.88 5.05 3.84
C LEU A 56 -12.13 4.51 2.42
N LEU A 57 -11.06 4.27 1.68
CA LEU A 57 -11.11 3.64 0.37
C LEU A 57 -11.05 2.11 0.53
N THR A 58 -11.81 1.40 -0.30
CA THR A 58 -11.65 -0.05 -0.49
C THR A 58 -10.76 -0.25 -1.72
N THR A 59 -9.64 -0.94 -1.57
CA THR A 59 -8.64 -1.12 -2.63
C THR A 59 -8.16 -2.57 -2.71
N ALA A 60 -7.50 -2.92 -3.81
CA ALA A 60 -6.87 -4.22 -3.99
C ALA A 60 -5.56 -4.32 -3.19
N ALA A 61 -5.23 -5.53 -2.76
CA ALA A 61 -4.00 -5.93 -2.09
C ALA A 61 -3.59 -7.34 -2.57
N CYS A 62 -2.54 -7.89 -1.97
CA CYS A 62 -2.10 -9.26 -2.24
C CYS A 62 -1.96 -10.08 -0.94
N ASP A 63 -2.38 -11.34 -1.01
CA ASP A 63 -2.02 -12.33 0.00
C ASP A 63 -0.56 -12.80 -0.17
N ALA A 64 -0.07 -13.66 0.72
CA ALA A 64 1.31 -14.15 0.72
C ALA A 64 1.73 -14.91 -0.57
N SER A 65 0.77 -15.40 -1.34
CA SER A 65 1.00 -16.08 -2.62
C SER A 65 0.99 -15.15 -3.83
N GLY A 66 0.71 -13.85 -3.61
CA GLY A 66 0.47 -12.88 -4.69
C GLY A 66 -0.96 -12.93 -5.24
N GLY A 67 -1.85 -13.70 -4.61
CA GLY A 67 -3.27 -13.78 -4.95
C GLY A 67 -4.02 -12.50 -4.60
N LEU A 68 -5.19 -12.28 -5.23
CA LEU A 68 -6.01 -11.11 -4.97
C LEU A 68 -6.53 -11.10 -3.53
N ALA A 69 -6.23 -10.02 -2.83
CA ALA A 69 -6.84 -9.67 -1.56
C ALA A 69 -7.32 -8.22 -1.62
N TYR A 70 -7.89 -7.73 -0.52
CA TYR A 70 -8.36 -6.36 -0.39
C TYR A 70 -7.76 -5.67 0.83
N ALA A 71 -7.81 -4.35 0.81
CA ALA A 71 -7.45 -3.52 1.94
C ALA A 71 -8.42 -2.34 2.09
N LEU A 72 -8.52 -1.86 3.33
CA LEU A 72 -9.02 -0.53 3.62
C LEU A 72 -7.84 0.44 3.66
N GLU A 73 -8.01 1.60 3.03
CA GLU A 73 -6.98 2.64 2.94
C GLU A 73 -7.48 3.97 3.51
N GLY A 74 -6.64 4.58 4.35
CA GLY A 74 -6.74 5.97 4.78
C GLY A 74 -5.61 6.78 4.16
N SER A 75 -5.98 7.80 3.38
CA SER A 75 -5.06 8.64 2.61
C SER A 75 -4.93 10.03 3.26
N VAL A 76 -3.72 10.38 3.71
CA VAL A 76 -3.39 11.73 4.21
C VAL A 76 -2.37 12.35 3.27
N PHE A 77 -2.78 13.33 2.46
CA PHE A 77 -1.92 13.86 1.40
C PHE A 77 -0.72 14.67 1.90
N ILE A 78 -0.83 15.28 3.08
CA ILE A 78 0.21 16.15 3.66
C ILE A 78 0.65 15.56 5.00
N ALA A 79 1.87 15.01 5.03
CA ALA A 79 2.54 14.55 6.25
C ALA A 79 3.96 15.13 6.31
N GLY A 80 4.95 14.49 5.67
CA GLY A 80 6.31 15.03 5.57
C GLY A 80 6.37 16.35 4.81
N ALA A 81 5.45 16.58 3.87
CA ALA A 81 5.31 17.87 3.18
C ALA A 81 5.06 19.05 4.14
N ALA A 82 4.42 18.83 5.30
CA ALA A 82 4.24 19.88 6.30
C ALA A 82 5.59 20.30 6.92
N ILE A 83 6.47 19.34 7.17
CA ILE A 83 7.82 19.63 7.69
C ILE A 83 8.68 20.30 6.62
N GLN A 84 8.56 19.87 5.37
CA GLN A 84 9.22 20.53 4.24
C GLN A 84 8.78 21.99 4.14
N TRP A 85 7.48 22.27 4.26
CA TRP A 85 6.94 23.63 4.24
C TRP A 85 7.46 24.50 5.40
N LEU A 86 7.63 23.96 6.60
CA LEU A 86 8.18 24.72 7.74
C LEU A 86 9.67 25.07 7.56
N ARG A 87 10.41 24.27 6.79
CA ARG A 87 11.84 24.47 6.53
C ARG A 87 12.09 25.53 5.46
N ASP A 88 11.22 25.58 4.44
CA ASP A 88 11.36 26.41 3.24
C ASP A 88 10.84 27.85 3.49
#